data_AF-A0A3N2QS00-F1
#
_entry.id   AF-A0A3N2QS00-F1
#
_cell.length_a   1.000
_cell.length_b   1.000
_cell.length_c   1.000
_cell.angle_alpha   90.00
_cell.angle_beta   90.00
_cell.angle_gamma   90.00
#
_symmetry.space_group_name_H-M   'P 1'
#
loop_
_entity.id
_entity.type
_entity.pdbx_description
1 polymer ?
#
loop_
_entity_poly.entity_id
_entity_poly.type
_entity_poly.pdbx_seq_one_letter_code
_entity_poly.pdbx_strand_id
1 'polypeptide(L)'
;MRRCSVSDAARGRAGSVPPSADGTATGDLVRLGGVDALVLAAVDGAEERRLALLVEPHEAGRVRKAVRGLQRTGVALYTPTGSKGGSFRLDAAPFEAITLSIMPVDLAETLLGRARAGGGLPPEDRALLAAYVTAFFRSPSRLAGGTATEDEAEGARRADVCRDLAAAGWRPPLDMLERLALADPWLRDTLLESEATGPWAEPGLTAFFVRARALERGVLPQLLEVLADLGFETLAEVALDDAASERMRKSTRGGNWGSGPFRVNGGPPRHMIFAFDAFPVPPGAATKRLHPLLDNARTLEVKFAMRDRVEAAEGLAQSFNPLHSSDHAPEALRVAEALLTSSGLEALKARVADRRKALRQATGALAAEPLAGRNLTAACLRRDGGLRRVFRPHLAHHAKDAIEAQRLLGAHPDLCPILAAGEGWIDLADPGPDFAPAGSLAAPLPLALTLRLRALLSEAARAGVVLGRWDPGQALLVDREGTALRLTGFDRPRCLGAPQDLAATLSDPATQAGLTRLTGMPATVFIGGSPLRMRLAREVLRPAVSVRDRGAAWTLRLLAALRARLPRGV
;
A
#
# COMPACT_ATOMS: atom_id res chain seq x y z
N MET A 1 65.25 -3.58 -11.71
CA MET A 1 66.23 -3.64 -10.61
C MET A 1 65.96 -2.49 -9.64
N ARG A 2 65.42 -2.81 -8.46
CA ARG A 2 65.61 -2.20 -7.12
C ARG A 2 64.44 -2.73 -6.27
N ARG A 3 64.73 -3.80 -5.53
CA ARG A 3 63.82 -4.48 -4.61
C ARG A 3 63.85 -3.68 -3.29
N CYS A 4 62.70 -3.18 -2.85
CA CYS A 4 62.48 -2.85 -1.43
C CYS A 4 61.79 -4.03 -0.79
N SER A 5 62.52 -4.72 0.08
CA SER A 5 62.05 -5.80 0.93
C SER A 5 61.16 -5.23 2.04
N VAL A 6 59.87 -5.52 1.99
CA VAL A 6 58.97 -5.38 3.16
C VAL A 6 59.08 -6.68 3.93
N SER A 7 59.66 -6.59 5.12
CA SER A 7 59.85 -7.70 6.05
C SER A 7 58.51 -8.10 6.68
N ASP A 8 58.17 -9.37 6.52
CA ASP A 8 57.29 -10.13 7.41
C ASP A 8 57.84 -10.13 8.84
N ALA A 9 57.15 -9.48 9.79
CA ALA A 9 57.20 -9.81 11.22
C ALA A 9 56.19 -8.97 12.04
N ALA A 10 54.94 -9.44 12.16
CA ALA A 10 54.08 -9.16 13.33
C ALA A 10 52.77 -9.98 13.28
N ARG A 11 52.85 -11.31 13.36
CA ARG A 11 51.71 -12.12 13.82
C ARG A 11 51.77 -12.25 15.33
N GLY A 12 51.49 -11.13 16.02
CA GLY A 12 51.13 -11.16 17.43
C GLY A 12 49.76 -11.80 17.57
N ARG A 13 49.68 -12.93 18.27
CA ARG A 13 48.40 -13.48 18.76
C ARG A 13 47.83 -12.48 19.77
N ALA A 14 46.92 -11.63 19.31
CA ALA A 14 46.09 -10.82 20.18
C ALA A 14 45.14 -11.74 20.96
N GLY A 15 45.57 -12.15 22.15
CA GLY A 15 44.63 -12.47 23.22
C GLY A 15 43.98 -11.15 23.63
N SER A 16 42.90 -10.78 22.94
CA SER A 16 42.11 -9.60 23.28
C SER A 16 41.37 -9.88 24.59
N VAL A 17 41.94 -9.43 25.69
CA VAL A 17 41.14 -8.98 26.84
C VAL A 17 40.17 -7.95 26.26
N PRO A 18 38.84 -8.08 26.48
CA PRO A 18 37.92 -7.04 26.04
C PRO A 18 38.42 -5.72 26.66
N PRO A 19 38.53 -4.62 25.90
CA PRO A 19 38.73 -3.32 26.54
C PRO A 19 37.68 -3.21 27.64
N SER A 20 38.12 -2.91 28.87
CA SER A 20 37.18 -2.60 29.95
C SER A 20 36.19 -1.60 29.38
N ALA A 21 34.89 -1.86 29.54
CA ALA A 21 33.86 -1.00 28.95
C ALA A 21 34.04 0.48 29.36
N ASP A 22 34.70 0.71 30.50
CA ASP A 22 35.18 1.99 31.01
C ASP A 22 36.06 2.74 30.00
N GLY A 23 35.55 3.85 29.48
CA GLY A 23 36.26 4.76 28.57
C GLY A 23 35.79 4.78 27.12
N THR A 24 34.82 3.93 26.74
CA THR A 24 34.30 3.89 25.37
C THR A 24 33.54 5.17 25.00
N ALA A 25 33.97 5.89 23.96
CA ALA A 25 33.36 7.12 23.48
C ALA A 25 32.62 6.94 22.14
N THR A 26 31.78 7.91 21.79
CA THR A 26 31.16 8.00 20.45
C THR A 26 32.24 8.00 19.37
N GLY A 27 32.05 7.15 18.36
CA GLY A 27 32.94 6.93 17.24
C GLY A 27 34.07 5.93 17.48
N ASP A 28 34.18 5.35 18.67
CA ASP A 28 35.10 4.24 18.91
C ASP A 28 34.66 2.97 18.18
N LEU A 29 35.64 2.14 17.80
CA LEU A 29 35.39 0.79 17.32
C LEU A 29 35.62 -0.20 18.47
N VAL A 30 34.59 -0.96 18.83
CA VAL A 30 34.67 -2.00 19.86
C VAL A 30 34.54 -3.38 19.23
N ARG A 31 35.14 -4.40 19.87
CA ARG A 31 35.07 -5.78 19.39
C ARG A 31 34.26 -6.65 20.35
N LEU A 32 33.07 -7.07 19.94
CA LEU A 32 32.13 -7.84 20.77
C LEU A 32 31.85 -9.20 20.12
N GLY A 33 32.19 -10.29 20.82
CA GLY A 33 32.03 -11.65 20.25
C GLY A 33 32.85 -11.87 18.97
N GLY A 34 33.98 -11.16 18.85
CA GLY A 34 34.83 -11.18 17.66
C GLY A 34 34.22 -10.48 16.44
N VAL A 35 33.27 -9.57 16.64
CA VAL A 35 32.67 -8.70 15.63
C VAL A 35 33.02 -7.26 15.95
N ASP A 36 33.43 -6.50 14.94
CA ASP A 36 33.69 -5.07 15.08
C ASP A 36 32.37 -4.28 15.02
N ALA A 37 32.17 -3.40 15.99
CA ALA A 37 30.97 -2.58 16.15
C ALA A 37 31.38 -1.11 16.36
N LEU A 38 30.74 -0.20 15.64
CA LEU A 38 30.94 1.24 15.79
C LEU A 38 30.03 1.76 16.91
N VAL A 39 30.59 2.51 17.86
CA VAL A 39 29.85 3.14 18.95
C VAL A 39 29.22 4.44 18.45
N LEU A 40 27.90 4.48 18.38
CA LEU A 40 27.12 5.66 17.95
C LEU A 40 26.85 6.61 19.10
N ALA A 41 26.67 6.06 20.29
CA ALA A 41 26.46 6.77 21.54
C ALA A 41 26.94 5.91 22.70
N ALA A 42 27.53 6.55 23.69
CA ALA A 42 27.85 5.96 24.98
C ALA A 42 27.36 6.89 26.09
N VAL A 43 26.60 6.35 27.04
CA VAL A 43 26.03 7.09 28.16
C VAL A 43 26.35 6.35 29.45
N ASP A 44 27.09 7.00 30.34
CA ASP A 44 27.42 6.47 31.66
C ASP A 44 26.35 6.94 32.66
N GLY A 45 25.58 5.99 33.22
CA GLY A 45 24.65 6.22 34.32
C GLY A 45 25.21 5.70 35.65
N ALA A 46 24.58 6.09 36.76
CA ALA A 46 25.02 5.67 38.10
C ALA A 46 24.97 4.14 38.30
N GLU A 47 23.97 3.47 37.71
CA GLU A 47 23.75 2.03 37.89
C GLU A 47 24.10 1.20 36.65
N GLU A 48 23.93 1.79 35.47
CA GLU A 48 24.02 1.12 34.17
C GLU A 48 24.69 2.03 33.14
N ARG A 49 25.62 1.46 32.37
CA ARG A 49 26.16 2.08 31.14
C ARG A 49 25.27 1.70 29.97
N ARG A 50 24.98 2.63 29.05
CA ARG A 50 24.22 2.34 27.83
C ARG A 50 25.02 2.64 26.58
N LEU A 51 25.01 1.72 25.63
CA LEU A 51 25.70 1.85 24.35
C LEU A 51 24.70 1.74 23.19
N ALA A 52 24.86 2.59 22.19
CA ALA A 52 24.25 2.40 20.87
C ALA A 52 25.33 1.93 19.89
N LEU A 53 25.15 0.77 19.27
CA LEU A 53 26.15 0.14 18.41
C LEU A 53 25.64 -0.02 16.98
N LEU A 54 26.44 0.34 15.99
CA LEU A 54 26.22 0.04 14.57
C LEU A 54 27.07 -1.17 14.16
N VAL A 55 26.42 -2.16 13.57
CA VAL A 55 27.06 -3.41 13.13
C VAL A 55 26.54 -3.86 11.76
N GLU A 56 27.29 -4.73 11.11
CA GLU A 56 26.84 -5.34 9.86
C GLU A 56 25.57 -6.18 10.05
N PRO A 57 24.63 -6.18 9.09
CA PRO A 57 23.40 -6.96 9.17
C PRO A 57 23.62 -8.46 9.38
N HIS A 58 24.69 -9.03 8.83
CA HIS A 58 24.98 -10.46 8.97
C HIS A 58 25.62 -10.80 10.33
N GLU A 59 26.20 -9.82 11.02
CA GLU A 59 26.89 -10.00 12.30
C GLU A 59 26.02 -9.68 13.52
N ALA A 60 24.90 -8.97 13.34
CA ALA A 60 24.03 -8.52 14.42
C ALA A 60 23.61 -9.64 15.40
N GLY A 61 23.40 -10.87 14.92
CA GLY A 61 23.07 -12.02 15.78
C GLY A 61 24.20 -12.42 16.74
N ARG A 62 25.46 -12.35 16.28
CA ARG A 62 26.64 -12.65 17.10
C ARG A 62 26.84 -11.59 18.19
N VAL A 63 26.68 -10.31 17.83
CA VAL A 63 26.82 -9.20 18.78
C VAL A 63 25.74 -9.27 19.86
N ARG A 64 24.47 -9.55 19.51
CA ARG A 64 23.41 -9.75 20.52
C ARG A 64 23.74 -10.86 21.51
N LYS A 65 24.31 -11.98 21.03
CA LYS A 65 24.71 -13.08 21.90
C LYS A 65 25.83 -12.66 22.85
N ALA A 66 26.81 -11.91 22.35
CA ALA A 66 27.93 -11.41 23.17
C ALA A 66 27.45 -10.41 24.24
N VAL A 67 26.58 -9.48 23.87
CA VAL A 67 26.03 -8.46 24.75
C VAL A 67 25.23 -9.04 25.93
N ARG A 68 24.52 -10.16 25.74
CA ARG A 68 23.75 -10.81 26.82
C ARG A 68 24.62 -11.22 28.03
N GLY A 69 25.93 -11.35 27.86
CA GLY A 69 26.87 -11.63 28.95
C GLY A 69 27.40 -10.39 29.67
N LEU A 70 27.13 -9.18 29.16
CA LEU A 70 27.61 -7.94 29.78
C LEU A 70 26.67 -7.54 30.92
N GLN A 71 27.13 -7.71 32.15
CA GLN A 71 26.41 -7.18 33.31
C GLN A 71 26.47 -5.65 33.31
N ARG A 72 25.38 -5.00 33.75
CA ARG A 72 25.29 -3.53 33.91
C ARG A 72 25.54 -2.69 32.66
N THR A 73 25.44 -3.30 31.47
CA THR A 73 25.55 -2.58 30.19
C THR A 73 24.31 -2.83 29.33
N GLY A 74 23.46 -1.81 29.19
CA GLY A 74 22.38 -1.80 28.21
C GLY A 74 22.94 -1.55 26.82
N VAL A 75 22.49 -2.31 25.81
CA VAL A 75 22.97 -2.11 24.43
C VAL A 75 21.80 -2.04 23.46
N ALA A 76 21.66 -0.89 22.82
CA ALA A 76 20.86 -0.71 21.62
C ALA A 76 21.70 -1.08 20.40
N LEU A 77 21.23 -2.05 19.61
CA LEU A 77 21.94 -2.53 18.44
C LEU A 77 21.25 -2.05 17.17
N TYR A 78 22.04 -1.52 16.23
CA TYR A 78 21.59 -0.98 14.97
C TYR A 78 22.35 -1.60 13.79
N THR A 79 21.73 -1.58 12.62
CA THR A 79 22.34 -1.99 11.36
C THR A 79 22.08 -0.93 10.29
N PRO A 80 22.92 -0.82 9.25
CA PRO A 80 22.70 0.14 8.16
C PRO A 80 21.30 0.10 7.55
N THR A 81 20.69 -1.09 7.47
CA THR A 81 19.38 -1.32 6.84
C THR A 81 18.21 -1.42 7.81
N GLY A 82 18.44 -1.26 9.13
CA GLY A 82 17.41 -1.51 10.15
C GLY A 82 16.98 -2.99 10.29
N SER A 83 17.65 -3.92 9.60
CA SER A 83 17.21 -5.32 9.51
C SER A 83 17.46 -6.13 10.79
N LYS A 84 16.77 -7.28 10.91
CA LYS A 84 16.93 -8.26 12.00
C LYS A 84 16.75 -7.68 13.41
N GLY A 85 15.92 -6.65 13.61
CA GLY A 85 15.77 -5.98 14.90
C GLY A 85 16.94 -5.04 15.24
N GLY A 86 17.65 -4.56 14.21
CA GLY A 86 18.68 -3.52 14.30
C GLY A 86 18.16 -2.15 13.85
N SER A 87 16.88 -1.87 14.10
CA SER A 87 16.19 -0.64 13.70
C SER A 87 15.88 0.25 14.89
N PHE A 88 15.84 1.55 14.68
CA PHE A 88 15.25 2.49 15.62
C PHE A 88 13.73 2.39 15.59
N ARG A 89 13.10 2.53 16.76
CA ARG A 89 11.64 2.57 16.93
C ARG A 89 11.27 3.96 17.43
N LEU A 90 10.17 4.50 16.89
CA LEU A 90 9.61 5.74 17.42
C LEU A 90 9.00 5.46 18.80
N ASP A 91 9.26 6.36 19.75
CA ASP A 91 8.86 6.29 21.17
C ASP A 91 7.49 6.93 21.43
N ALA A 92 6.71 7.20 20.38
CA ALA A 92 5.36 7.72 20.48
C ALA A 92 4.34 6.56 20.35
N ALA A 93 3.43 6.44 21.32
CA ALA A 93 2.45 5.35 21.44
C ALA A 93 1.66 4.99 20.15
N PRO A 94 1.25 5.92 19.26
CA PRO A 94 0.59 5.52 18.02
C PRO A 94 1.56 5.00 16.94
N PHE A 95 2.87 5.19 17.09
CA PHE A 95 3.87 4.98 16.05
C PHE A 95 4.96 3.96 16.41
N GLU A 96 4.83 3.23 17.52
CA GLU A 96 5.83 2.24 17.98
C GLU A 96 6.10 1.12 16.96
N ALA A 97 5.13 0.84 16.09
CA ALA A 97 5.28 -0.14 15.01
C ALA A 97 6.18 0.35 13.86
N ILE A 98 6.45 1.66 13.79
CA ILE A 98 7.29 2.27 12.76
C ILE A 98 8.76 2.04 13.15
N THR A 99 9.46 1.35 12.26
CA THR A 99 10.89 1.07 12.38
C THR A 99 11.65 1.71 11.24
N LEU A 100 12.82 2.25 11.54
CA LEU A 100 13.68 2.93 10.56
C LEU A 100 15.15 2.59 10.81
N SER A 101 15.99 2.76 9.78
CA SER A 101 17.42 2.88 10.01
C SER A 101 17.70 4.14 10.82
N ILE A 102 18.82 4.13 11.55
CA ILE A 102 19.25 5.30 12.32
C ILE A 102 19.91 6.37 11.46
N MET A 103 20.28 6.05 10.22
CA MET A 103 20.89 6.99 9.27
C MET A 103 20.78 6.47 7.83
N PRO A 104 21.13 7.27 6.80
CA PRO A 104 21.20 6.79 5.42
C PRO A 104 22.12 5.57 5.31
N VAL A 105 21.74 4.58 4.51
CA VAL A 105 22.48 3.30 4.42
C VAL A 105 23.93 3.53 4.02
N ASP A 106 24.16 4.36 3.01
CA ASP A 106 25.50 4.70 2.52
C ASP A 106 26.36 5.37 3.60
N LEU A 107 25.77 6.25 4.40
CA LEU A 107 26.47 6.89 5.51
C LEU A 107 26.85 5.85 6.57
N ALA A 108 25.91 4.99 6.96
CA ALA A 108 26.16 3.93 7.94
C ALA A 108 27.28 2.97 7.47
N GLU A 109 27.21 2.49 6.23
CA GLU A 109 28.22 1.61 5.63
C GLU A 109 29.59 2.31 5.57
N THR A 110 29.62 3.59 5.17
CA THR A 110 30.85 4.39 5.08
C THR A 110 31.49 4.58 6.46
N LEU A 111 30.72 4.95 7.48
CA LEU A 111 31.25 5.14 8.83
C LEU A 111 31.78 3.85 9.42
N LEU A 112 31.07 2.74 9.23
CA LEU A 112 31.52 1.44 9.72
C LEU A 112 32.82 1.00 9.01
N GLY A 113 32.91 1.20 7.69
CA GLY A 113 34.12 0.92 6.92
C GLY A 113 35.33 1.76 7.35
N ARG A 114 35.14 3.08 7.53
CA ARG A 114 36.19 3.99 8.02
C ARG A 114 36.65 3.62 9.43
N ALA A 115 35.71 3.36 10.33
CA ALA A 115 36.03 2.97 11.70
C ALA A 115 36.86 1.69 11.74
N ARG A 116 36.54 0.68 10.92
CA ARG A 116 37.32 -0.56 10.80
C ARG A 116 38.74 -0.32 10.28
N ALA A 117 38.89 0.54 9.27
CA ALA A 117 40.19 0.86 8.70
C ALA A 117 41.09 1.62 9.69
N GLY A 118 40.50 2.51 10.51
CA GLY A 118 41.24 3.38 11.43
C GLY A 118 41.31 2.91 12.89
N GLY A 119 40.61 1.83 13.26
CA GLY A 119 40.42 1.46 14.68
C GLY A 119 39.50 2.42 15.44
N GLY A 120 38.64 3.13 14.73
CA GLY A 120 37.75 4.20 15.22
C GLY A 120 37.55 5.27 14.15
N LEU A 121 36.54 6.12 14.34
CA LEU A 121 36.30 7.27 13.45
C LEU A 121 37.34 8.37 13.68
N PRO A 122 37.74 9.12 12.63
CA PRO A 122 38.56 10.31 12.79
C PRO A 122 37.80 11.40 13.60
N PRO A 123 38.50 12.35 14.27
CA PRO A 123 37.87 13.36 15.12
C PRO A 123 36.75 14.17 14.43
N GLU A 124 36.91 14.48 13.14
CA GLU A 124 35.89 15.18 12.33
C GLU A 124 34.58 14.38 12.20
N ASP A 125 34.67 13.10 11.85
CA ASP A 125 33.51 12.20 11.73
C ASP A 125 32.88 11.95 13.11
N ARG A 126 33.67 11.93 14.19
CA ARG A 126 33.14 11.83 15.57
C ARG A 126 32.29 13.04 15.93
N ALA A 127 32.76 14.25 15.59
CA ALA A 127 32.02 15.48 15.83
C ALA A 127 30.72 15.53 15.01
N LEU A 128 30.78 15.18 13.72
CA LEU A 128 29.59 15.07 12.86
C LEU A 128 28.62 14.00 13.34
N LEU A 129 29.10 12.86 13.82
CA LEU A 129 28.25 11.80 14.38
C LEU A 129 27.54 12.27 15.65
N ALA A 130 28.25 12.93 16.56
CA ALA A 130 27.64 13.50 17.75
C ALA A 130 26.57 14.55 17.39
N ALA A 131 26.88 15.44 16.44
CA ALA A 131 25.95 16.43 15.91
C ALA A 131 24.71 15.77 15.27
N TYR A 132 24.90 14.71 14.50
CA TYR A 132 23.83 13.93 13.87
C TYR A 132 22.89 13.31 14.90
N VAL A 133 23.44 12.67 15.94
CA VAL A 133 22.66 12.07 17.02
C VAL A 133 21.82 13.13 17.74
N THR A 134 22.42 14.26 18.08
CA THR A 134 21.70 15.38 18.72
C THR A 134 20.60 15.94 17.81
N ALA A 135 20.89 16.18 16.52
CA ALA A 135 19.94 16.78 15.59
C ALA A 135 18.69 15.92 15.36
N PHE A 136 18.83 14.60 15.20
CA PHE A 136 17.73 13.73 14.76
C PHE A 136 17.20 12.78 15.84
N PHE A 137 17.97 12.54 16.90
CA PHE A 137 17.58 11.68 18.01
C PHE A 137 17.53 12.42 19.35
N ARG A 138 17.74 13.75 19.35
CA ARG A 138 17.72 14.66 20.52
C ARG A 138 18.87 14.42 21.49
N SER A 139 19.14 13.17 21.87
CA SER A 139 20.23 12.85 22.77
C SER A 139 20.88 11.50 22.50
N PRO A 140 22.16 11.34 22.88
CA PRO A 140 22.81 10.04 22.96
C PRO A 140 22.03 9.03 23.81
N SER A 141 21.40 9.49 24.90
CA SER A 141 20.58 8.67 25.79
C SER A 141 19.40 8.04 25.07
N ARG A 142 18.65 8.80 24.27
CA ARG A 142 17.51 8.28 23.50
C ARG A 142 17.96 7.20 22.52
N LEU A 143 19.04 7.45 21.79
CA LEU A 143 19.61 6.47 20.86
C LEU A 143 20.14 5.22 21.58
N ALA A 144 20.60 5.35 22.83
CA ALA A 144 21.01 4.22 23.65
C ALA A 144 19.84 3.53 24.39
N GLY A 145 18.58 3.89 24.10
CA GLY A 145 17.38 3.29 24.68
C GLY A 145 16.89 3.91 26.00
N GLY A 146 17.44 5.07 26.39
CA GLY A 146 16.95 5.88 27.50
C GLY A 146 15.84 6.85 27.12
N THR A 147 15.34 7.61 28.09
CA THR A 147 14.38 8.70 27.87
C THR A 147 15.13 9.99 27.52
N ALA A 148 14.56 10.80 26.62
CA ALA A 148 15.01 12.17 26.38
C ALA A 148 14.21 13.14 27.27
N THR A 149 14.85 14.19 27.77
CA THR A 149 14.19 15.38 28.32
C THR A 149 14.14 16.45 27.25
N GLU A 150 13.01 17.15 27.09
CA GLU A 150 12.88 18.23 26.10
C GLU A 150 13.35 19.57 26.66
N ASP A 151 14.15 20.32 25.88
CA ASP A 151 14.46 21.73 26.10
C ASP A 151 14.10 22.54 24.82
N GLU A 152 13.30 23.60 24.95
CA GLU A 152 12.89 24.44 23.81
C GLU A 152 14.07 25.23 23.20
N ALA A 153 15.08 25.60 24.01
CA ALA A 153 16.29 26.26 23.51
C ALA A 153 17.10 25.38 22.53
N GLU A 154 16.81 24.08 22.52
CA GLU A 154 17.45 23.09 21.66
C GLU A 154 17.02 23.22 20.19
N GLY A 155 15.82 23.74 19.90
CA GLY A 155 15.28 23.80 18.53
C GLY A 155 16.09 24.66 17.56
N ALA A 156 16.45 25.89 17.95
CA ALA A 156 17.25 26.79 17.10
C ALA A 156 18.64 26.19 16.81
N ARG A 157 19.29 25.66 17.84
CA ARG A 157 20.59 24.98 17.72
C ARG A 157 20.51 23.77 16.78
N ARG A 158 19.43 22.99 16.84
CA ARG A 158 19.21 21.84 15.94
C ARG A 158 19.07 22.26 14.47
N ALA A 159 18.51 23.44 14.18
CA ALA A 159 18.40 23.94 12.81
C ALA A 159 19.77 24.27 12.20
N ASP A 160 20.64 24.91 12.98
CA ASP A 160 22.01 25.22 12.54
C ASP A 160 22.80 23.93 12.30
N VAL A 161 22.75 23.00 13.25
CA VAL A 161 23.39 21.67 13.12
C VAL A 161 22.85 20.91 11.91
N CYS A 162 21.54 20.97 11.63
CA CYS A 162 20.94 20.31 10.47
C CYS A 162 21.48 20.89 9.14
N ARG A 163 21.72 22.21 9.06
CA ARG A 163 22.35 22.84 7.89
C ARG A 163 23.80 22.38 7.72
N ASP A 164 24.56 22.32 8.80
CA ASP A 164 25.95 21.83 8.76
C ASP A 164 26.02 20.36 8.32
N LEU A 165 25.13 19.51 8.85
CA LEU A 165 25.01 18.11 8.44
C LEU A 165 24.58 17.99 6.98
N ALA A 166 23.72 18.87 6.47
CA ALA A 166 23.35 18.90 5.06
C ALA A 166 24.56 19.27 4.18
N ALA A 167 25.35 20.27 4.57
CA ALA A 167 26.57 20.66 3.88
C ALA A 167 27.62 19.53 3.86
N ALA A 168 27.68 18.72 4.92
CA ALA A 168 28.52 17.52 4.97
C ALA A 168 27.96 16.31 4.20
N GLY A 169 26.72 16.38 3.69
CA GLY A 169 26.04 15.24 3.05
C GLY A 169 25.54 14.18 4.02
N TRP A 170 25.41 14.51 5.32
CA TRP A 170 24.96 13.60 6.39
C TRP A 170 23.48 13.78 6.75
N ARG A 171 22.79 14.80 6.22
CA ARG A 171 21.36 15.00 6.49
C ARG A 171 20.56 13.76 6.03
N PRO A 172 19.64 13.23 6.86
CA PRO A 172 18.77 12.14 6.47
C PRO A 172 17.94 12.52 5.23
N PRO A 173 17.61 11.55 4.37
CA PRO A 173 16.68 11.79 3.28
C PRO A 173 15.31 12.18 3.85
N LEU A 174 14.54 12.87 3.03
CA LEU A 174 13.29 13.47 3.47
C LEU A 174 12.25 12.44 3.95
N ASP A 175 12.19 11.26 3.35
CA ASP A 175 11.31 10.16 3.79
C ASP A 175 11.63 9.69 5.21
N MET A 176 12.91 9.74 5.60
CA MET A 176 13.35 9.46 6.97
C MET A 176 12.99 10.61 7.91
N LEU A 177 13.14 11.88 7.48
CA LEU A 177 12.73 13.05 8.25
C LEU A 177 11.22 13.07 8.50
N GLU A 178 10.41 12.75 7.50
CA GLU A 178 8.94 12.63 7.62
C GLU A 178 8.53 11.58 8.66
N ARG A 179 9.25 10.46 8.74
CA ARG A 179 9.00 9.42 9.75
C ARG A 179 9.43 9.87 11.14
N LEU A 180 10.59 10.51 11.27
CA LEU A 180 11.07 11.04 12.56
C LEU A 180 10.15 12.16 13.08
N ALA A 181 9.62 13.00 12.19
CA ALA A 181 8.70 14.08 12.51
C ALA A 181 7.38 13.61 13.13
N LEU A 182 6.99 12.34 12.94
CA LEU A 182 5.84 11.76 13.64
C LEU A 182 6.00 11.80 15.17
N ALA A 183 7.24 11.73 15.67
CA ALA A 183 7.57 11.77 17.09
C ALA A 183 8.41 13.00 17.47
N ASP A 184 8.57 13.97 16.57
CA ASP A 184 9.38 15.16 16.82
C ASP A 184 8.75 16.44 16.21
N PRO A 185 8.06 17.26 17.03
CA PRO A 185 7.42 18.49 16.57
C PRO A 185 8.37 19.43 15.85
N TRP A 186 9.63 19.57 16.30
CA TRP A 186 10.58 20.46 15.64
C TRP A 186 10.85 20.04 14.18
N LEU A 187 11.00 18.74 13.92
CA LEU A 187 11.19 18.25 12.55
C LEU A 187 9.95 18.54 11.68
N ARG A 188 8.76 18.30 12.22
CA ARG A 188 7.49 18.54 11.53
C ARG A 188 7.31 20.02 11.18
N ASP A 189 7.45 20.89 12.17
CA ASP A 189 7.04 22.29 12.08
C ASP A 189 8.16 23.13 11.43
N THR A 190 9.43 22.78 11.62
CA THR A 190 10.56 23.58 11.09
C THR A 190 11.13 23.05 9.78
N LEU A 191 11.22 21.73 9.60
CA LEU A 191 11.87 21.16 8.41
C LEU A 191 10.89 20.75 7.30
N LEU A 192 9.65 20.36 7.64
CA LEU A 192 8.72 19.76 6.67
C LEU A 192 7.57 20.69 6.26
N GLU A 193 7.18 21.66 7.09
CA GLU A 193 6.05 22.53 6.79
C GLU A 193 6.23 23.35 5.50
N SER A 194 7.46 23.77 5.20
CA SER A 194 7.79 24.46 3.94
C SER A 194 7.70 23.56 2.70
N GLU A 195 7.86 22.24 2.87
CA GLU A 195 7.87 21.26 1.77
C GLU A 195 6.49 20.60 1.54
N ALA A 196 5.58 20.73 2.49
CA ALA A 196 4.22 20.17 2.43
C ALA A 196 3.26 21.00 1.56
N THR A 197 3.64 22.20 1.15
CA THR A 197 2.78 23.11 0.39
C THR A 197 3.12 23.07 -1.10
N GLY A 198 2.15 22.68 -1.93
CA GLY A 198 2.34 22.67 -3.38
C GLY A 198 1.26 21.90 -4.14
N PRO A 199 1.22 22.03 -5.47
CA PRO A 199 0.25 21.30 -6.31
C PRO A 199 0.40 19.78 -6.21
N TRP A 200 1.52 19.29 -5.68
CA TRP A 200 1.83 17.87 -5.49
C TRP A 200 1.44 17.32 -4.13
N ALA A 201 0.93 18.17 -3.22
CA ALA A 201 0.35 17.74 -1.94
C ALA A 201 -1.03 17.08 -2.11
N GLU A 202 -1.72 17.34 -3.22
CA GLU A 202 -2.99 16.68 -3.53
C GLU A 202 -2.75 15.17 -3.72
N PRO A 203 -3.53 14.28 -3.08
CA PRO A 203 -3.33 12.83 -3.20
C PRO A 203 -3.53 12.29 -4.62
N GLY A 204 -3.17 11.03 -4.82
CA GLY A 204 -3.50 10.26 -6.03
C GLY A 204 -2.28 9.76 -6.82
N LEU A 205 -1.18 10.52 -6.86
CA LEU A 205 0.07 10.01 -7.43
C LEU A 205 0.70 9.00 -6.46
N THR A 206 1.11 7.84 -6.95
CA THR A 206 1.76 6.79 -6.15
C THR A 206 2.89 6.17 -6.93
N ALA A 207 4.04 5.97 -6.28
CA ALA A 207 5.15 5.20 -6.81
C ALA A 207 5.09 3.79 -6.24
N PHE A 208 4.99 2.76 -7.08
CA PHE A 208 5.06 1.36 -6.70
C PHE A 208 6.44 0.79 -7.04
N PHE A 209 7.06 0.13 -6.07
CA PHE A 209 8.37 -0.47 -6.17
C PHE A 209 8.20 -1.99 -6.33
N VAL A 210 8.35 -2.49 -7.55
CA VAL A 210 8.28 -3.92 -7.83
C VAL A 210 9.63 -4.55 -7.51
N ARG A 211 9.62 -5.58 -6.67
CA ARG A 211 10.85 -6.18 -6.15
C ARG A 211 11.37 -7.26 -7.08
N ALA A 212 12.69 -7.50 -7.04
CA ALA A 212 13.40 -8.44 -7.91
C ALA A 212 12.68 -9.80 -8.05
N ARG A 213 12.32 -10.41 -6.92
CA ARG A 213 11.67 -11.73 -6.91
C ARG A 213 10.28 -11.72 -7.54
N ALA A 214 9.55 -10.60 -7.49
CA ALA A 214 8.27 -10.49 -8.18
C ALA A 214 8.45 -10.52 -9.71
N LEU A 215 9.49 -9.88 -10.23
CA LEU A 215 9.82 -9.92 -11.66
C LEU A 215 10.28 -11.31 -12.09
N GLU A 216 11.15 -11.95 -11.31
CA GLU A 216 11.59 -13.34 -11.55
C GLU A 216 10.43 -14.33 -11.61
N ARG A 217 9.34 -14.05 -10.88
CA ARG A 217 8.11 -14.84 -10.86
C ARG A 217 7.07 -14.42 -11.90
N GLY A 218 7.37 -13.43 -12.74
CA GLY A 218 6.45 -12.94 -13.77
C GLY A 218 5.17 -12.32 -13.21
N VAL A 219 5.27 -11.65 -12.05
CA VAL A 219 4.13 -11.06 -11.31
C VAL A 219 3.72 -9.67 -11.84
N LEU A 220 4.54 -9.06 -12.69
CA LEU A 220 4.33 -7.70 -13.19
C LEU A 220 3.00 -7.53 -13.97
N PRO A 221 2.61 -8.40 -14.91
CA PRO A 221 1.33 -8.27 -15.60
C PRO A 221 0.13 -8.30 -14.63
N GLN A 222 0.16 -9.18 -13.64
CA GLN A 222 -0.88 -9.28 -12.62
C GLN A 222 -0.94 -8.02 -11.76
N LEU A 223 0.20 -7.37 -11.49
CA LEU A 223 0.23 -6.09 -10.78
C LEU A 223 -0.44 -4.99 -11.61
N LEU A 224 -0.13 -4.88 -12.90
CA LEU A 224 -0.74 -3.88 -13.78
C LEU A 224 -2.26 -4.07 -13.87
N GLU A 225 -2.73 -5.32 -13.92
CA GLU A 225 -4.16 -5.64 -13.82
C GLU A 225 -4.75 -5.19 -12.49
N VAL A 226 -4.11 -5.48 -11.36
CA VAL A 226 -4.59 -5.06 -10.02
C VAL A 226 -4.66 -3.54 -9.90
N LEU A 227 -3.65 -2.83 -10.42
CA LEU A 227 -3.64 -1.36 -10.45
C LEU A 227 -4.82 -0.82 -11.24
N ALA A 228 -5.01 -1.29 -12.48
CA ALA A 228 -6.13 -0.91 -13.32
C ALA A 228 -7.48 -1.26 -12.67
N ASP A 229 -7.57 -2.42 -12.02
CA ASP A 229 -8.78 -2.89 -11.36
C ASP A 229 -9.21 -2.04 -10.17
N LEU A 230 -8.23 -1.50 -9.45
CA LEU A 230 -8.42 -0.55 -8.36
C LEU A 230 -8.46 0.91 -8.86
N GLY A 231 -8.45 1.11 -10.18
CA GLY A 231 -8.66 2.40 -10.83
C GLY A 231 -7.43 3.29 -10.98
N PHE A 232 -6.24 2.75 -10.76
CA PHE A 232 -4.99 3.45 -11.04
C PHE A 232 -4.72 3.47 -12.55
N GLU A 233 -4.34 4.64 -13.07
CA GLU A 233 -3.73 4.80 -14.39
C GLU A 233 -2.22 4.63 -14.27
N THR A 234 -1.61 3.72 -15.03
CA THR A 234 -0.15 3.67 -15.11
C THR A 234 0.34 4.81 -15.99
N LEU A 235 1.08 5.76 -15.42
CA LEU A 235 1.56 6.96 -16.12
C LEU A 235 2.99 6.79 -16.63
N ALA A 236 3.83 6.06 -15.92
CA ALA A 236 5.20 5.77 -16.33
C ALA A 236 5.69 4.47 -15.68
N GLU A 237 6.58 3.78 -16.39
CA GLU A 237 7.27 2.58 -15.92
C GLU A 237 8.77 2.73 -16.13
N VAL A 238 9.58 2.31 -15.16
CA VAL A 238 11.04 2.40 -15.22
C VAL A 238 11.65 1.09 -14.73
N ALA A 239 12.30 0.37 -15.64
CA ALA A 239 13.16 -0.75 -15.26
C ALA A 239 14.46 -0.21 -14.63
N LEU A 240 14.85 -0.76 -13.48
CA LEU A 240 16.05 -0.34 -12.76
C LEU A 240 17.21 -1.29 -13.07
N ASP A 241 18.30 -0.75 -13.58
CA ASP A 241 19.58 -1.45 -13.60
C ASP A 241 20.12 -1.71 -12.18
N ASP A 242 21.23 -2.45 -12.05
CA ASP A 242 21.84 -2.76 -10.76
C ASP A 242 22.19 -1.50 -9.96
N ALA A 243 22.73 -0.48 -10.62
CA ALA A 243 23.16 0.75 -9.95
C ALA A 243 21.97 1.57 -9.45
N ALA A 244 20.92 1.73 -10.24
CA ALA A 244 19.69 2.41 -9.87
C ALA A 244 18.91 1.63 -8.80
N SER A 245 18.86 0.29 -8.93
CA SER A 245 18.26 -0.60 -7.93
C SER A 245 18.93 -0.43 -6.58
N GLU A 246 20.27 -0.39 -6.56
CA GLU A 246 21.06 -0.22 -5.34
C GLU A 246 20.92 1.18 -4.74
N ARG A 247 20.97 2.23 -5.57
CA ARG A 247 20.69 3.60 -5.11
C ARG A 247 19.30 3.70 -4.48
N MET A 248 18.27 3.18 -5.14
CA MET A 248 16.90 3.18 -4.61
C MET A 248 16.76 2.34 -3.34
N ARG A 249 17.44 1.18 -3.29
CA ARG A 249 17.48 0.35 -2.09
C ARG A 249 17.99 1.17 -0.90
N LYS A 250 19.00 2.00 -1.10
CA LYS A 250 19.68 2.77 -0.05
C LYS A 250 18.99 4.08 0.31
N SER A 251 18.36 4.74 -0.67
CA SER A 251 17.78 6.08 -0.52
C SER A 251 16.31 6.11 -0.12
N THR A 252 15.61 4.97 -0.11
CA THR A 252 14.17 4.91 0.22
C THR A 252 13.91 3.98 1.41
N ARG A 253 12.92 4.34 2.23
CA ARG A 253 12.52 3.63 3.46
C ARG A 253 13.64 3.45 4.47
N GLY A 254 14.62 4.35 4.47
CA GLY A 254 15.86 4.17 5.25
C GLY A 254 16.53 2.81 5.01
N GLY A 255 16.47 2.26 3.78
CA GLY A 255 17.18 1.01 3.48
C GLY A 255 16.50 -0.29 3.89
N ASN A 256 15.35 -0.24 4.56
CA ASN A 256 14.72 -1.42 5.13
C ASN A 256 13.90 -2.22 4.09
N TRP A 257 14.61 -2.99 3.26
CA TRP A 257 14.07 -3.91 2.25
C TRP A 257 14.03 -5.36 2.74
N GLY A 258 13.72 -5.58 4.02
CA GLY A 258 13.60 -6.92 4.58
C GLY A 258 12.48 -7.78 3.96
N SER A 259 12.24 -8.95 4.54
CA SER A 259 11.14 -9.84 4.14
C SER A 259 9.76 -9.32 4.56
N GLY A 260 9.70 -8.33 5.45
CA GLY A 260 8.44 -7.82 6.00
C GLY A 260 7.74 -8.91 6.83
N PRO A 261 6.42 -9.11 6.67
CA PRO A 261 5.69 -10.15 7.40
C PRO A 261 5.97 -11.57 6.88
N PHE A 262 6.74 -11.71 5.80
CA PHE A 262 6.99 -12.99 5.15
C PHE A 262 8.33 -13.61 5.57
N ARG A 263 8.46 -14.92 5.34
CA ARG A 263 9.71 -15.66 5.57
C ARG A 263 10.75 -15.40 4.50
N VAL A 264 10.30 -15.18 3.26
CA VAL A 264 11.18 -14.99 2.10
C VAL A 264 11.31 -13.51 1.77
N ASN A 265 12.53 -13.08 1.47
CA ASN A 265 12.81 -11.71 1.04
C ASN A 265 12.45 -11.54 -0.45
N GLY A 266 11.73 -10.47 -0.78
CA GLY A 266 11.38 -10.12 -2.16
C GLY A 266 12.53 -9.51 -2.98
N GLY A 267 13.67 -9.20 -2.35
CA GLY A 267 14.83 -8.58 -2.99
C GLY A 267 14.76 -7.04 -3.06
N PRO A 268 15.75 -6.38 -3.69
CA PRO A 268 15.73 -4.93 -3.91
C PRO A 268 14.64 -4.53 -4.93
N PRO A 269 14.28 -3.24 -5.02
CA PRO A 269 13.41 -2.74 -6.09
C PRO A 269 14.10 -2.90 -7.45
N ARG A 270 13.38 -3.41 -8.46
CA ARG A 270 13.92 -3.63 -9.82
C ARG A 270 13.08 -3.01 -10.92
N HIS A 271 11.85 -2.63 -10.61
CA HIS A 271 10.98 -1.93 -11.54
C HIS A 271 10.12 -0.94 -10.77
N MET A 272 9.87 0.22 -11.36
CA MET A 272 9.11 1.31 -10.75
C MET A 272 7.91 1.59 -11.62
N ILE A 273 6.75 1.76 -10.98
CA ILE A 273 5.51 2.14 -11.64
C ILE A 273 5.01 3.42 -10.98
N PHE A 274 4.91 4.50 -11.75
CA PHE A 274 4.24 5.71 -11.31
C PHE A 274 2.81 5.65 -11.81
N ALA A 275 1.86 5.61 -10.87
CA ALA A 275 0.45 5.49 -11.20
C ALA A 275 -0.37 6.58 -10.54
N PHE A 276 -1.50 6.93 -11.14
CA PHE A 276 -2.39 7.98 -10.67
C PHE A 276 -3.79 7.47 -10.43
N ASP A 277 -4.26 7.69 -9.22
CA ASP A 277 -5.65 7.50 -8.81
C ASP A 277 -6.37 8.85 -8.84
N ALA A 278 -7.30 9.01 -9.79
CA ALA A 278 -8.10 10.23 -9.91
C ALA A 278 -9.12 10.41 -8.76
N PHE A 279 -9.41 9.35 -8.01
CA PHE A 279 -10.37 9.36 -6.91
C PHE A 279 -9.74 8.73 -5.67
N PRO A 280 -8.62 9.30 -5.15
CA PRO A 280 -7.92 8.70 -4.03
C PRO A 280 -8.85 8.55 -2.83
N VAL A 281 -8.76 7.43 -2.13
CA VAL A 281 -9.62 7.14 -0.98
C VAL A 281 -8.86 7.51 0.29
N PRO A 282 -9.29 8.50 1.09
CA PRO A 282 -8.62 8.82 2.34
C PRO A 282 -8.58 7.60 3.27
N PRO A 283 -7.44 7.27 3.90
CA PRO A 283 -7.40 6.17 4.85
C PRO A 283 -8.19 6.49 6.11
N GLY A 284 -9.00 5.54 6.56
CA GLY A 284 -9.74 5.64 7.82
C GLY A 284 -8.81 5.71 9.04
N ALA A 285 -9.34 6.17 10.18
CA ALA A 285 -8.57 6.44 11.39
C ALA A 285 -7.68 5.26 11.87
N ALA A 286 -8.20 4.03 11.83
CA ALA A 286 -7.43 2.84 12.21
C ALA A 286 -6.21 2.62 11.28
N THR A 287 -6.40 2.84 9.98
CA THR A 287 -5.33 2.74 8.98
C THR A 287 -4.32 3.87 9.16
N LYS A 288 -4.78 5.11 9.39
CA LYS A 288 -3.90 6.25 9.66
C LYS A 288 -3.05 6.06 10.91
N ARG A 289 -3.54 5.39 11.96
CA ARG A 289 -2.69 5.07 13.13
C ARG A 289 -1.49 4.19 12.74
N LEU A 290 -1.70 3.19 11.90
CA LEU A 290 -0.64 2.28 11.44
C LEU A 290 0.23 2.87 10.31
N HIS A 291 -0.36 3.75 9.49
CA HIS A 291 0.24 4.37 8.33
C HIS A 291 -0.06 5.89 8.32
N PRO A 292 0.60 6.68 9.18
CA PRO A 292 0.25 8.09 9.42
C PRO A 292 0.40 8.97 8.19
N LEU A 293 1.40 8.66 7.36
CA LEU A 293 1.72 9.40 6.15
C LEU A 293 0.87 8.97 4.94
N LEU A 294 0.09 7.89 5.04
CA LEU A 294 -0.67 7.35 3.91
C LEU A 294 -1.76 8.34 3.47
N ASP A 295 -1.80 8.75 2.19
CA ASP A 295 -2.83 9.65 1.67
C ASP A 295 -3.91 8.96 0.81
N ASN A 296 -3.62 7.76 0.31
CA ASN A 296 -4.52 6.94 -0.49
C ASN A 296 -4.59 5.49 0.03
N ALA A 297 -5.73 5.11 0.60
CA ALA A 297 -6.00 3.78 1.13
C ALA A 297 -5.89 2.67 0.07
N ARG A 298 -6.22 2.95 -1.20
CA ARG A 298 -6.16 1.95 -2.29
C ARG A 298 -4.75 1.43 -2.52
N THR A 299 -3.74 2.20 -2.16
CA THR A 299 -2.34 1.79 -2.22
C THR A 299 -2.07 0.57 -1.32
N LEU A 300 -2.74 0.45 -0.17
CA LEU A 300 -2.68 -0.76 0.67
C LEU A 300 -3.49 -1.91 0.07
N GLU A 301 -4.64 -1.63 -0.55
CA GLU A 301 -5.44 -2.65 -1.24
C GLU A 301 -4.63 -3.34 -2.35
N VAL A 302 -3.85 -2.58 -3.13
CA VAL A 302 -2.90 -3.12 -4.12
C VAL A 302 -1.90 -4.05 -3.45
N LYS A 303 -1.30 -3.63 -2.32
CA LYS A 303 -0.32 -4.44 -1.58
C LYS A 303 -0.92 -5.75 -1.09
N PHE A 304 -2.13 -5.73 -0.52
CA PHE A 304 -2.79 -6.93 -0.02
C PHE A 304 -3.20 -7.87 -1.15
N ALA A 305 -3.85 -7.35 -2.19
CA ALA A 305 -4.23 -8.14 -3.36
C ALA A 305 -3.04 -8.88 -3.99
N MET A 306 -1.89 -8.21 -4.08
CA MET A 306 -0.69 -8.84 -4.64
C MET A 306 -0.04 -9.85 -3.69
N ARG A 307 -0.10 -9.63 -2.37
CA ARG A 307 0.36 -10.61 -1.38
C ARG A 307 -0.50 -11.87 -1.43
N ASP A 308 -1.81 -11.72 -1.51
CA ASP A 308 -2.75 -12.85 -1.62
C ASP A 308 -2.49 -13.64 -2.90
N ARG A 309 -2.24 -12.97 -4.04
CA ARG A 309 -1.87 -13.63 -5.31
C ARG A 309 -0.56 -14.39 -5.21
N VAL A 310 0.48 -13.81 -4.59
CA VAL A 310 1.77 -14.48 -4.39
C VAL A 310 1.63 -15.67 -3.44
N GLU A 311 0.89 -15.52 -2.35
CA GLU A 311 0.66 -16.61 -1.40
C GLU A 311 -0.13 -17.76 -2.01
N ALA A 312 -1.17 -17.47 -2.81
CA ALA A 312 -1.92 -18.49 -3.52
C ALA A 312 -1.06 -19.25 -4.55
N ALA A 313 -0.09 -18.58 -5.18
CA ALA A 313 0.77 -19.17 -6.20
C ALA A 313 1.97 -19.96 -5.61
N GLU A 314 2.61 -19.43 -4.56
CA GLU A 314 3.87 -19.96 -4.02
C GLU A 314 3.66 -20.78 -2.73
N GLY A 315 2.53 -20.58 -2.04
CA GLY A 315 2.26 -21.11 -0.71
C GLY A 315 2.98 -20.34 0.41
N LEU A 316 2.42 -20.38 1.62
CA LEU A 316 2.83 -19.57 2.78
C LEU A 316 4.33 -19.62 3.10
N ALA A 317 4.99 -20.77 2.90
CA ALA A 317 6.41 -20.94 3.20
C ALA A 317 7.34 -20.22 2.21
N GLN A 318 6.88 -20.01 0.96
CA GLN A 318 7.63 -19.37 -0.11
C GLN A 318 7.12 -17.96 -0.45
N SER A 319 5.98 -17.55 0.13
CA SER A 319 5.46 -16.20 0.02
C SER A 319 6.50 -15.15 0.41
N PHE A 320 6.47 -14.03 -0.32
CA PHE A 320 7.30 -12.87 -0.10
C PHE A 320 6.46 -11.61 -0.35
N ASN A 321 6.91 -10.45 0.15
CA ASN A 321 6.26 -9.19 -0.19
C ASN A 321 6.66 -8.81 -1.63
N PRO A 322 5.76 -8.78 -2.63
CA PRO A 322 6.15 -8.57 -4.03
C PRO A 322 6.46 -7.12 -4.38
N LEU A 323 5.89 -6.18 -3.62
CA LEU A 323 6.03 -4.75 -3.91
C LEU A 323 6.04 -3.89 -2.66
N HIS A 324 6.49 -2.66 -2.83
CA HIS A 324 6.27 -1.56 -1.90
C HIS A 324 5.60 -0.37 -2.61
N SER A 325 5.25 0.67 -1.88
CA SER A 325 4.78 1.92 -2.47
C SER A 325 5.23 3.11 -1.65
N SER A 326 5.22 4.31 -2.23
CA SER A 326 5.18 5.54 -1.46
C SER A 326 3.95 5.57 -0.55
N ASP A 327 4.04 6.30 0.56
CA ASP A 327 2.95 6.54 1.48
C ASP A 327 2.08 7.73 0.99
N HIS A 328 2.66 8.72 0.28
CA HIS A 328 1.90 9.85 -0.27
C HIS A 328 2.42 10.38 -1.60
N ALA A 329 1.65 11.28 -2.22
CA ALA A 329 1.96 11.88 -3.52
C ALA A 329 3.28 12.69 -3.57
N PRO A 330 3.63 13.53 -2.58
CA PRO A 330 4.94 14.18 -2.55
C PRO A 330 6.12 13.19 -2.55
N GLU A 331 6.03 12.09 -1.79
CA GLU A 331 7.07 11.05 -1.80
C GLU A 331 7.16 10.37 -3.17
N ALA A 332 6.03 10.08 -3.80
CA ALA A 332 6.01 9.52 -5.16
C ALA A 332 6.73 10.43 -6.17
N LEU A 333 6.53 11.75 -6.07
CA LEU A 333 7.18 12.71 -6.96
C LEU A 333 8.70 12.76 -6.75
N ARG A 334 9.18 12.74 -5.50
CA ARG A 334 10.63 12.73 -5.21
C ARG A 334 11.30 11.47 -5.75
N VAL A 335 10.60 10.34 -5.67
CA VAL A 335 11.06 9.09 -6.30
C VAL A 335 11.11 9.24 -7.83
N ALA A 336 10.14 9.93 -8.42
CA ALA A 336 10.16 10.25 -9.86
C ALA A 336 11.32 11.17 -10.24
N GLU A 337 11.60 12.20 -9.44
CA GLU A 337 12.73 13.12 -9.62
C GLU A 337 14.09 12.41 -9.58
N ALA A 338 14.22 11.41 -8.71
CA ALA A 338 15.45 10.63 -8.59
C ALA A 338 15.70 9.65 -9.76
N LEU A 339 14.67 9.32 -10.54
CA LEU A 339 14.72 8.23 -11.53
C LEU A 339 14.46 8.66 -12.96
N LEU A 340 13.59 9.64 -13.18
CA LEU A 340 13.22 10.12 -14.50
C LEU A 340 14.20 11.19 -14.97
N THR A 341 14.40 11.25 -16.28
CA THR A 341 15.03 12.43 -16.89
C THR A 341 14.17 13.67 -16.65
N SER A 342 14.75 14.87 -16.76
CA SER A 342 13.99 16.12 -16.62
C SER A 342 12.77 16.16 -17.55
N SER A 343 12.89 15.71 -18.80
CA SER A 343 11.77 15.63 -19.73
C SER A 343 10.72 14.58 -19.34
N GLY A 344 11.15 13.43 -18.82
CA GLY A 344 10.23 12.39 -18.33
C GLY A 344 9.46 12.82 -17.09
N LEU A 345 10.13 13.52 -16.17
CA LEU A 345 9.51 14.10 -14.99
C LEU A 345 8.47 15.16 -15.38
N GLU A 346 8.81 16.10 -16.25
CA GLU A 346 7.85 17.12 -16.70
C GLU A 346 6.67 16.52 -17.46
N ALA A 347 6.88 15.45 -18.24
CA ALA A 347 5.80 14.71 -18.88
C ALA A 347 4.88 14.01 -17.88
N LEU A 348 5.44 13.38 -16.83
CA LEU A 348 4.66 12.80 -15.73
C LEU A 348 3.83 13.89 -15.04
N LYS A 349 4.45 15.03 -14.74
CA LYS A 349 3.80 16.15 -14.08
C LYS A 349 2.64 16.71 -14.91
N ALA A 350 2.88 16.93 -16.21
CA ALA A 350 1.86 17.39 -17.14
C ALA A 350 0.68 16.43 -17.22
N ARG A 351 0.94 15.11 -17.30
CA ARG A 351 -0.13 14.10 -17.29
C ARG A 351 -0.99 14.18 -16.04
N VAL A 352 -0.39 14.23 -14.84
CA VAL A 352 -1.16 14.36 -13.60
C VAL A 352 -1.99 15.65 -13.58
N ALA A 353 -1.40 16.77 -13.99
CA ALA A 353 -2.11 18.05 -14.08
C ALA A 353 -3.30 18.00 -15.06
N ASP A 354 -3.13 17.39 -16.23
CA ASP A 354 -4.19 17.19 -17.22
C ASP A 354 -5.31 16.31 -16.68
N ARG A 355 -4.97 15.21 -15.99
CA ARG A 355 -5.96 14.32 -15.36
C ARG A 355 -6.78 15.04 -14.30
N ARG A 356 -6.13 15.83 -13.44
CA ARG A 356 -6.82 16.66 -12.43
C ARG A 356 -7.69 17.72 -13.08
N LYS A 357 -7.22 18.38 -14.14
CA LYS A 357 -8.00 19.37 -14.90
C LYS A 357 -9.24 18.74 -15.51
N ALA A 358 -9.09 17.61 -16.21
CA ALA A 358 -10.20 16.86 -16.81
C ALA A 358 -11.22 16.42 -15.74
N LEU A 359 -10.74 15.95 -14.58
CA LEU A 359 -11.61 15.62 -13.46
C LEU A 359 -12.39 16.83 -12.97
N ARG A 360 -11.73 17.97 -12.70
CA ARG A 360 -12.39 19.21 -12.27
C ARG A 360 -13.43 19.71 -13.28
N GLN A 361 -13.15 19.56 -14.58
CA GLN A 361 -14.10 19.90 -15.64
C GLN A 361 -15.32 18.98 -15.61
N ALA A 362 -15.11 17.66 -15.45
CA ALA A 362 -16.19 16.69 -15.38
C ALA A 362 -17.03 16.83 -14.09
N THR A 363 -16.40 17.11 -12.96
CA THR A 363 -17.08 17.38 -11.69
C THR A 363 -17.69 18.77 -11.63
N GLY A 364 -17.24 19.76 -12.40
CA GLY A 364 -17.74 21.14 -12.33
C GLY A 364 -17.65 21.75 -10.92
N ALA A 365 -18.62 22.59 -10.56
CA ALA A 365 -18.73 23.22 -9.23
C ALA A 365 -19.38 22.31 -8.17
N LEU A 366 -19.41 20.99 -8.39
CA LEU A 366 -20.08 20.07 -7.49
C LEU A 366 -19.34 20.00 -6.16
N ALA A 367 -20.09 20.22 -5.07
CA ALA A 367 -19.67 19.90 -3.71
C ALA A 367 -19.75 18.39 -3.53
N ALA A 368 -18.92 17.65 -4.25
CA ALA A 368 -18.99 16.21 -4.27
C ALA A 368 -18.21 15.64 -3.08
N GLU A 369 -18.92 15.10 -2.10
CA GLU A 369 -18.40 13.90 -1.45
C GLU A 369 -18.58 12.77 -2.47
N PRO A 370 -17.50 12.16 -2.97
CA PRO A 370 -17.64 11.01 -3.85
C PRO A 370 -18.41 9.93 -3.09
N LEU A 371 -19.58 9.54 -3.58
CA LEU A 371 -20.24 8.31 -3.14
C LEU A 371 -19.20 7.20 -3.36
N ALA A 372 -18.82 6.53 -2.27
CA ALA A 372 -17.59 5.77 -2.10
C ALA A 372 -17.30 4.74 -3.22
N GLY A 373 -16.82 5.16 -4.39
CA GLY A 373 -16.58 4.27 -5.51
C GLY A 373 -15.29 3.50 -5.36
N ARG A 374 -15.25 2.17 -5.56
CA ARG A 374 -13.99 1.41 -5.52
C ARG A 374 -13.19 1.46 -6.83
N ASN A 375 -13.84 1.55 -7.98
CA ASN A 375 -13.18 1.11 -9.22
C ASN A 375 -13.05 2.19 -10.32
N LEU A 376 -14.14 2.75 -10.88
CA LEU A 376 -14.03 3.41 -12.22
C LEU A 376 -14.75 4.74 -12.35
N THR A 377 -15.81 4.92 -11.58
CA THR A 377 -16.57 6.16 -11.54
C THR A 377 -16.73 6.62 -10.11
N ALA A 378 -16.77 7.93 -9.90
CA ALA A 378 -17.35 8.52 -8.70
C ALA A 378 -18.77 8.97 -9.06
N ALA A 379 -19.72 8.76 -8.15
CA ALA A 379 -21.02 9.39 -8.24
C ALA A 379 -21.07 10.57 -7.26
N CYS A 380 -21.58 11.70 -7.73
CA CYS A 380 -21.57 12.97 -7.04
C CYS A 380 -22.99 13.54 -7.04
N LEU A 381 -23.53 13.89 -5.88
CA LEU A 381 -24.79 14.62 -5.80
C LEU A 381 -24.56 16.09 -6.18
N ARG A 382 -25.47 16.63 -6.97
CA ARG A 382 -25.44 18.03 -7.39
C ARG A 382 -26.29 18.89 -6.47
N ARG A 383 -25.98 20.19 -6.42
CA ARG A 383 -26.73 21.16 -5.61
C ARG A 383 -28.19 21.30 -6.02
N ASP A 384 -28.51 20.99 -7.28
CA ASP A 384 -29.86 20.98 -7.84
C ASP A 384 -30.55 19.60 -7.71
N GLY A 385 -30.01 18.71 -6.88
CA GLY A 385 -30.52 17.36 -6.65
C GLY A 385 -30.00 16.31 -7.65
N GLY A 386 -29.63 16.70 -8.87
CA GLY A 386 -29.20 15.74 -9.89
C GLY A 386 -28.04 14.85 -9.45
N LEU A 387 -27.96 13.62 -9.98
CA LEU A 387 -26.85 12.71 -9.71
C LEU A 387 -25.88 12.75 -10.89
N ARG A 388 -24.64 13.20 -10.69
CA ARG A 388 -23.60 13.12 -11.72
C ARG A 388 -22.70 11.93 -11.47
N ARG A 389 -22.58 11.07 -12.47
CA ARG A 389 -21.57 10.02 -12.51
C ARG A 389 -20.38 10.48 -13.33
N VAL A 390 -19.19 10.49 -12.72
CA VAL A 390 -17.94 10.95 -13.32
C VAL A 390 -17.00 9.76 -13.48
N PHE A 391 -16.53 9.54 -14.70
CA PHE A 391 -15.54 8.52 -15.03
C PHE A 391 -14.14 9.04 -14.75
N ARG A 392 -13.22 8.14 -14.39
CA ARG A 392 -11.80 8.47 -14.35
C ARG A 392 -11.37 9.02 -15.71
N PRO A 393 -10.47 10.02 -15.78
CA PRO A 393 -10.16 10.64 -17.06
C PRO A 393 -9.61 9.67 -18.13
N HIS A 394 -8.77 8.69 -17.77
CA HIS A 394 -8.31 7.67 -18.72
C HIS A 394 -9.41 6.68 -19.15
N LEU A 395 -10.55 6.72 -18.49
CA LEU A 395 -11.74 5.91 -18.77
C LEU A 395 -12.90 6.77 -19.30
N ALA A 396 -12.67 8.05 -19.61
CA ALA A 396 -13.72 8.99 -19.98
C ALA A 396 -14.55 8.54 -21.19
N HIS A 397 -13.92 7.83 -22.14
CA HIS A 397 -14.59 7.29 -23.32
C HIS A 397 -15.70 6.28 -23.00
N HIS A 398 -15.66 5.65 -21.82
CA HIS A 398 -16.66 4.67 -21.39
C HIS A 398 -17.98 5.28 -20.92
N ALA A 399 -18.04 6.59 -20.74
CA ALA A 399 -19.31 7.29 -20.57
C ALA A 399 -20.25 6.99 -21.75
N LYS A 400 -19.70 6.91 -22.99
CA LYS A 400 -20.48 6.56 -24.19
C LYS A 400 -21.06 5.15 -24.12
N ASP A 401 -20.24 4.17 -23.70
CA ASP A 401 -20.66 2.78 -23.55
C ASP A 401 -21.77 2.64 -22.51
N ALA A 402 -21.65 3.34 -21.38
CA ALA A 402 -22.67 3.33 -20.33
C ALA A 402 -23.98 3.98 -20.77
N ILE A 403 -23.93 5.06 -21.55
CA ILE A 403 -25.12 5.69 -22.15
C ILE A 403 -25.81 4.72 -23.11
N GLU A 404 -25.04 4.05 -23.98
CA GLU A 404 -25.60 3.10 -24.94
C GLU A 404 -26.23 1.89 -24.26
N ALA A 405 -25.56 1.33 -23.24
CA ALA A 405 -26.10 0.26 -22.43
C ALA A 405 -27.45 0.65 -21.78
N GLN A 406 -27.56 1.88 -21.30
CA GLN A 406 -28.80 2.38 -20.72
C GLN A 406 -29.90 2.63 -21.77
N ARG A 407 -29.55 3.12 -22.97
CA ARG A 407 -30.50 3.29 -24.08
C ARG A 407 -31.08 1.96 -24.54
N LEU A 408 -30.27 0.89 -24.59
CA LEU A 408 -30.73 -0.46 -24.93
C LEU A 408 -31.79 -1.01 -23.97
N LEU A 409 -31.81 -0.52 -22.71
CA LEU A 409 -32.81 -0.88 -21.71
C LEU A 409 -34.05 0.03 -21.71
N GLY A 410 -34.06 1.09 -22.52
CA GLY A 410 -35.18 2.02 -22.62
C GLY A 410 -35.55 2.70 -21.29
N ALA A 411 -36.84 3.00 -21.10
CA ALA A 411 -37.38 3.67 -19.92
C ALA A 411 -37.71 2.70 -18.77
N HIS A 412 -36.79 1.78 -18.45
CA HIS A 412 -37.01 0.82 -17.37
C HIS A 412 -37.16 1.56 -16.01
N PRO A 413 -38.17 1.25 -15.18
CA PRO A 413 -38.51 2.03 -13.98
C PRO A 413 -37.43 2.03 -12.89
N ASP A 414 -36.55 1.04 -12.90
CA ASP A 414 -35.42 0.94 -11.96
C ASP A 414 -34.14 1.62 -12.46
N LEU A 415 -34.14 2.26 -13.64
CA LEU A 415 -33.00 3.05 -14.12
C LEU A 415 -33.20 4.53 -13.77
N CYS A 416 -32.15 5.21 -13.31
CA CYS A 416 -32.16 6.68 -13.23
C CYS A 416 -32.09 7.27 -14.64
N PRO A 417 -33.09 8.03 -15.14
CA PRO A 417 -33.04 8.63 -16.47
C PRO A 417 -31.78 9.47 -16.70
N ILE A 418 -31.19 9.40 -17.89
CA ILE A 418 -30.09 10.28 -18.30
C ILE A 418 -30.66 11.66 -18.61
N LEU A 419 -30.17 12.69 -17.92
CA LEU A 419 -30.55 14.09 -18.14
C LEU A 419 -29.62 14.79 -19.12
N ALA A 420 -28.31 14.55 -18.97
CA ALA A 420 -27.28 15.10 -19.83
C ALA A 420 -26.04 14.20 -19.79
N ALA A 421 -25.13 14.38 -20.74
CA ALA A 421 -23.84 13.69 -20.72
C ALA A 421 -22.78 14.55 -21.40
N GLY A 422 -21.53 14.31 -21.03
CA GLY A 422 -20.37 14.95 -21.65
C GLY A 422 -19.18 14.01 -21.69
N GLU A 423 -18.00 14.56 -22.00
CA GLU A 423 -16.77 13.78 -21.99
C GLU A 423 -16.45 13.32 -20.56
N GLY A 424 -16.56 12.01 -20.33
CA GLY A 424 -16.24 11.39 -19.04
C GLY A 424 -17.26 11.60 -17.93
N TRP A 425 -18.49 12.03 -18.23
CA TRP A 425 -19.55 12.12 -17.20
C TRP A 425 -20.96 11.95 -17.76
N ILE A 426 -21.88 11.55 -16.88
CA ILE A 426 -23.31 11.36 -17.14
C ILE A 426 -24.10 12.01 -16.00
N ASP A 427 -25.00 12.93 -16.32
CA ASP A 427 -26.01 13.43 -15.39
C ASP A 427 -27.24 12.52 -15.44
N LEU A 428 -27.68 12.10 -14.27
CA LEU A 428 -28.81 11.21 -14.04
C LEU A 428 -29.85 11.93 -13.19
N ALA A 429 -31.11 11.57 -13.35
CA ALA A 429 -32.17 12.08 -12.48
C ALA A 429 -31.91 11.63 -11.04
N ASP A 430 -32.14 12.55 -10.11
CA ASP A 430 -32.06 12.29 -8.68
C ASP A 430 -33.09 11.20 -8.31
N PRO A 431 -32.67 10.07 -7.70
CA PRO A 431 -33.63 9.13 -7.15
C PRO A 431 -34.36 9.68 -5.91
N GLY A 432 -33.85 10.74 -5.28
CA GLY A 432 -34.38 11.38 -4.08
C GLY A 432 -33.44 11.26 -2.87
N PRO A 433 -33.64 12.11 -1.83
CA PRO A 433 -32.73 12.21 -0.68
C PRO A 433 -32.70 10.97 0.22
N ASP A 434 -33.68 10.09 0.09
CA ASP A 434 -33.77 8.85 0.86
C ASP A 434 -32.98 7.69 0.25
N PHE A 435 -32.35 7.88 -0.91
CA PHE A 435 -31.53 6.86 -1.55
C PHE A 435 -30.06 6.93 -1.10
N ALA A 436 -29.45 5.77 -0.88
CA ALA A 436 -28.04 5.61 -0.58
C ALA A 436 -27.41 4.48 -1.42
N PRO A 437 -26.09 4.46 -1.63
CA PRO A 437 -25.41 3.36 -2.28
C PRO A 437 -25.70 2.02 -1.59
N ALA A 438 -26.05 0.98 -2.35
CA ALA A 438 -26.37 -0.33 -1.80
C ALA A 438 -25.20 -0.90 -0.97
N GLY A 439 -23.95 -0.53 -1.30
CA GLY A 439 -22.76 -0.90 -0.55
C GLY A 439 -22.65 -0.32 0.86
N SER A 440 -23.44 0.70 1.21
CA SER A 440 -23.51 1.25 2.57
C SER A 440 -24.54 0.56 3.46
N LEU A 441 -25.31 -0.39 2.92
CA LEU A 441 -26.29 -1.14 3.70
C LEU A 441 -25.59 -2.06 4.71
N ALA A 442 -26.03 -2.02 5.96
CA ALA A 442 -25.54 -2.92 7.02
C ALA A 442 -26.11 -4.35 6.87
N ALA A 443 -27.25 -4.48 6.20
CA ALA A 443 -27.94 -5.74 5.96
C ALA A 443 -28.07 -6.01 4.44
N PRO A 444 -28.21 -7.28 4.04
CA PRO A 444 -28.54 -7.62 2.66
C PRO A 444 -29.85 -6.98 2.18
N LEU A 445 -29.98 -6.82 0.87
CA LEU A 445 -31.18 -6.39 0.17
C LEU A 445 -32.35 -7.30 0.52
N PRO A 446 -33.54 -6.74 0.76
CA PRO A 446 -34.77 -7.52 0.83
C PRO A 446 -34.94 -8.40 -0.42
N LEU A 447 -35.57 -9.57 -0.23
CA LEU A 447 -35.78 -10.53 -1.32
C LEU A 447 -36.50 -9.89 -2.52
N ALA A 448 -37.48 -9.02 -2.26
CA ALA A 448 -38.20 -8.29 -3.30
C ALA A 448 -37.26 -7.44 -4.19
N LEU A 449 -36.33 -6.69 -3.58
CA LEU A 449 -35.34 -5.91 -4.33
C LEU A 449 -34.33 -6.81 -5.06
N THR A 450 -33.93 -7.92 -4.45
CA THR A 450 -33.06 -8.92 -5.11
C THR A 450 -33.72 -9.49 -6.37
N LEU A 451 -35.02 -9.79 -6.32
CA LEU A 451 -35.78 -10.27 -7.48
C LEU A 451 -35.94 -9.20 -8.57
N ARG A 452 -36.18 -7.94 -8.19
CA ARG A 452 -36.21 -6.81 -9.14
C ARG A 452 -34.87 -6.61 -9.84
N LEU A 453 -33.78 -6.60 -9.06
CA LEU A 453 -32.43 -6.50 -9.62
C LEU A 453 -32.14 -7.62 -10.62
N ARG A 454 -32.52 -8.85 -10.30
CA ARG A 454 -32.40 -9.99 -11.20
C ARG A 454 -33.18 -9.79 -12.51
N ALA A 455 -34.43 -9.31 -12.43
CA ALA A 455 -35.25 -9.03 -13.60
C ALA A 455 -34.57 -8.01 -14.53
N LEU A 456 -34.09 -6.90 -13.95
CA LEU A 456 -33.34 -5.87 -14.66
C LEU A 456 -32.08 -6.43 -15.34
N LEU A 457 -31.26 -7.22 -14.62
CA LEU A 457 -30.07 -7.84 -15.20
C LEU A 457 -30.41 -8.83 -16.32
N SER A 458 -31.51 -9.57 -16.19
CA SER A 458 -31.97 -10.49 -17.24
C SER A 458 -32.42 -9.75 -18.50
N GLU A 459 -33.06 -8.60 -18.33
CA GLU A 459 -33.40 -7.70 -19.43
C GLU A 459 -32.16 -7.14 -20.11
N ALA A 460 -31.17 -6.69 -19.33
CA ALA A 460 -29.88 -6.22 -19.86
C ALA A 460 -29.18 -7.29 -20.71
N ALA A 461 -29.13 -8.54 -20.24
CA ALA A 461 -28.60 -9.66 -21.04
C ALA A 461 -29.36 -9.84 -22.36
N ARG A 462 -30.70 -9.80 -22.33
CA ARG A 462 -31.53 -9.98 -23.54
C ARG A 462 -31.35 -8.84 -24.53
N ALA A 463 -31.14 -7.63 -24.03
CA ALA A 463 -30.83 -6.44 -24.83
C ALA A 463 -29.38 -6.42 -25.36
N GLY A 464 -28.57 -7.43 -25.06
CA GLY A 464 -27.18 -7.50 -25.51
C GLY A 464 -26.23 -6.56 -24.76
N VAL A 465 -26.63 -6.05 -23.60
CA VAL A 465 -25.79 -5.20 -22.77
C VAL A 465 -24.59 -6.01 -22.26
N VAL A 466 -23.39 -5.60 -22.68
CA VAL A 466 -22.14 -6.17 -22.18
C VAL A 466 -21.69 -5.34 -21.00
N LEU A 467 -21.87 -5.88 -19.80
CA LEU A 467 -21.17 -5.39 -18.64
C LEU A 467 -19.74 -5.90 -18.73
N GLY A 468 -18.71 -5.07 -18.59
CA GLY A 468 -17.46 -5.57 -18.02
C GLY A 468 -17.64 -5.78 -16.50
N ARG A 469 -16.58 -5.94 -15.68
CA ARG A 469 -16.83 -6.15 -14.23
C ARG A 469 -17.51 -4.99 -13.50
N TRP A 470 -18.70 -5.26 -13.01
CA TRP A 470 -19.62 -4.32 -12.41
C TRP A 470 -19.48 -4.29 -10.88
N ASP A 471 -19.53 -3.11 -10.25
CA ASP A 471 -19.59 -2.95 -8.78
C ASP A 471 -21.03 -2.63 -8.36
N PRO A 472 -21.85 -3.65 -8.04
CA PRO A 472 -23.23 -3.42 -7.69
C PRO A 472 -23.39 -2.58 -6.43
N GLY A 473 -22.37 -2.48 -5.57
CA GLY A 473 -22.44 -1.68 -4.35
C GLY A 473 -22.49 -0.17 -4.62
N GLN A 474 -22.07 0.25 -5.82
CA GLN A 474 -21.96 1.65 -6.22
C GLN A 474 -22.95 2.01 -7.32
N ALA A 475 -23.15 1.09 -8.26
CA ALA A 475 -24.11 1.27 -9.33
C ALA A 475 -25.57 1.23 -8.84
N LEU A 476 -25.84 0.58 -7.69
CA LEU A 476 -27.18 0.50 -7.13
C LEU A 476 -27.35 1.48 -5.99
N LEU A 477 -28.45 2.23 -6.04
CA LEU A 477 -28.98 3.04 -4.96
C LEU A 477 -30.23 2.36 -4.42
N VAL A 478 -30.39 2.38 -3.11
CA VAL A 478 -31.52 1.78 -2.38
C VAL A 478 -32.07 2.83 -1.43
N ASP A 479 -33.39 2.93 -1.35
CA ASP A 479 -34.03 3.80 -0.38
C ASP A 479 -33.79 3.31 1.05
N ARG A 480 -33.90 4.21 2.03
CA ARG A 480 -33.71 3.90 3.46
C ARG A 480 -34.65 2.81 3.98
N GLU A 481 -35.83 2.68 3.38
CA GLU A 481 -36.83 1.68 3.74
C GLU A 481 -36.57 0.30 3.08
N GLY A 482 -35.66 0.22 2.10
CA GLY A 482 -35.41 -1.00 1.35
C GLY A 482 -36.58 -1.44 0.47
N THR A 483 -37.42 -0.51 0.03
CA THR A 483 -38.61 -0.75 -0.81
C THR A 483 -38.37 -0.43 -2.28
N ALA A 484 -37.37 0.38 -2.59
CA ALA A 484 -37.03 0.83 -3.94
C ALA A 484 -35.54 0.67 -4.24
N LEU A 485 -35.25 0.37 -5.51
CA LEU A 485 -33.89 0.36 -6.04
C LEU A 485 -33.81 1.23 -7.29
N ARG A 486 -32.64 1.82 -7.50
CA ARG A 486 -32.30 2.62 -8.68
C ARG A 486 -30.90 2.27 -9.14
N LEU A 487 -30.75 1.94 -10.42
CA LEU A 487 -29.47 1.69 -11.05
C LEU A 487 -28.99 2.97 -11.74
N THR A 488 -27.77 3.39 -11.41
CA THR A 488 -27.10 4.61 -11.92
C THR A 488 -26.25 4.32 -13.17
N GLY A 489 -26.51 3.17 -13.79
CA GLY A 489 -25.85 2.66 -14.98
C GLY A 489 -24.84 1.55 -14.67
N PHE A 490 -23.99 1.27 -15.66
CA PHE A 490 -23.05 0.14 -15.62
C PHE A 490 -21.60 0.62 -15.66
N ASP A 491 -20.72 -0.01 -14.87
CA ASP A 491 -19.39 0.52 -14.52
C ASP A 491 -18.27 0.16 -15.46
N ARG A 492 -18.23 -1.07 -15.99
CA ARG A 492 -17.04 -1.53 -16.69
C ARG A 492 -17.22 -1.65 -18.20
N PRO A 493 -16.17 -1.28 -18.92
CA PRO A 493 -15.95 -1.60 -20.31
C PRO A 493 -15.01 -2.79 -20.51
N ARG A 494 -14.84 -3.20 -21.77
CA ARG A 494 -13.97 -4.29 -22.20
C ARG A 494 -12.48 -3.96 -21.99
N CYS A 495 -11.90 -4.30 -20.84
CA CYS A 495 -10.45 -4.47 -20.72
C CYS A 495 -10.01 -5.72 -21.50
N LEU A 496 -8.72 -5.85 -21.84
CA LEU A 496 -8.15 -7.13 -22.29
C LEU A 496 -8.45 -8.20 -21.21
N GLY A 497 -9.15 -9.26 -21.59
CA GLY A 497 -9.60 -10.31 -20.66
C GLY A 497 -10.89 -9.99 -19.88
N ALA A 498 -11.52 -8.83 -20.10
CA ALA A 498 -12.82 -8.56 -19.51
C ALA A 498 -13.90 -9.52 -20.05
N PRO A 499 -14.93 -9.80 -19.24
CA PRO A 499 -16.13 -10.49 -19.68
C PRO A 499 -16.63 -10.02 -21.05
N GLN A 500 -16.88 -10.95 -21.96
CA GLN A 500 -17.39 -10.62 -23.30
C GLN A 500 -18.91 -10.41 -23.31
N ASP A 501 -19.60 -10.86 -22.26
CA ASP A 501 -21.04 -10.76 -22.07
C ASP A 501 -21.40 -10.61 -20.58
N LEU A 502 -22.68 -10.34 -20.31
CA LEU A 502 -23.19 -10.23 -18.95
C LEU A 502 -23.00 -11.50 -18.12
N ALA A 503 -23.06 -12.70 -18.71
CA ALA A 503 -22.92 -13.95 -17.98
C ALA A 503 -21.50 -14.13 -17.44
N ALA A 504 -20.49 -13.74 -18.23
CA ALA A 504 -19.10 -13.70 -17.81
C ALA A 504 -18.89 -12.64 -16.71
N THR A 505 -19.57 -11.49 -16.75
CA THR A 505 -19.48 -10.48 -15.68
C THR A 505 -20.08 -10.95 -14.38
N LEU A 506 -21.25 -11.59 -14.43
CA LEU A 506 -21.85 -12.20 -13.24
C LEU A 506 -21.07 -13.43 -12.75
N SER A 507 -20.07 -13.88 -13.51
CA SER A 507 -19.13 -14.93 -13.13
C SER A 507 -17.79 -14.39 -12.62
N ASP A 508 -17.54 -13.08 -12.74
CA ASP A 508 -16.34 -12.45 -12.21
C ASP A 508 -16.32 -12.54 -10.67
N PRO A 509 -15.21 -12.98 -10.04
CA PRO A 509 -15.14 -13.15 -8.59
C PRO A 509 -15.46 -11.88 -7.79
N ALA A 510 -15.04 -10.70 -8.27
CA ALA A 510 -15.27 -9.45 -7.56
C ALA A 510 -16.73 -9.01 -7.67
N THR A 511 -17.33 -9.13 -8.86
CA THR A 511 -18.78 -8.90 -9.04
C THR A 511 -19.60 -9.90 -8.21
N GLN A 512 -19.22 -11.18 -8.17
CA GLN A 512 -19.89 -12.19 -7.34
C GLN A 512 -19.78 -11.90 -5.84
N ALA A 513 -18.61 -11.46 -5.36
CA ALA A 513 -18.43 -11.06 -3.97
C ALA A 513 -19.32 -9.85 -3.63
N GLY A 514 -19.38 -8.86 -4.51
CA GLY A 514 -20.28 -7.71 -4.38
C GLY A 514 -21.75 -8.11 -4.32
N LEU A 515 -22.21 -8.95 -5.25
CA LEU A 515 -23.58 -9.47 -5.26
C LEU A 515 -23.90 -10.35 -4.05
N THR A 516 -22.98 -11.21 -3.63
CA THR A 516 -23.13 -12.06 -2.44
C THR A 516 -23.32 -11.21 -1.20
N ARG A 517 -22.47 -10.18 -1.03
CA ARG A 517 -22.59 -9.23 0.09
C ARG A 517 -23.93 -8.51 0.07
N LEU A 518 -24.33 -8.00 -1.10
CA LEU A 518 -25.57 -7.22 -1.24
C LEU A 518 -26.81 -8.07 -1.07
N THR A 519 -26.86 -9.27 -1.63
CA THR A 519 -28.09 -10.09 -1.64
C THR A 519 -28.15 -11.09 -0.49
N GLY A 520 -27.02 -11.31 0.21
CA GLY A 520 -26.89 -12.37 1.20
C GLY A 520 -26.90 -13.78 0.59
N MET A 521 -27.02 -13.91 -0.74
CA MET A 521 -27.04 -15.20 -1.40
C MET A 521 -25.62 -15.74 -1.52
N PRO A 522 -25.27 -16.85 -0.86
CA PRO A 522 -23.92 -17.37 -0.91
C PRO A 522 -23.60 -17.89 -2.31
N ALA A 523 -22.38 -17.63 -2.81
CA ALA A 523 -21.89 -18.16 -4.07
C ALA A 523 -21.83 -19.71 -4.10
N THR A 524 -21.85 -20.34 -2.92
CA THR A 524 -21.86 -21.80 -2.76
C THR A 524 -22.88 -22.18 -1.68
N VAL A 525 -23.81 -23.08 -2.02
CA VAL A 525 -24.76 -23.67 -1.06
C VAL A 525 -24.43 -25.15 -0.93
N PHE A 526 -24.43 -25.68 0.29
CA PHE A 526 -24.22 -27.12 0.52
C PHE A 526 -25.57 -27.83 0.59
N ILE A 527 -25.78 -28.83 -0.26
CA ILE A 527 -27.01 -29.65 -0.27
C ILE A 527 -26.57 -31.10 -0.06
N GLY A 528 -26.96 -31.71 1.07
CA GLY A 528 -26.58 -33.08 1.41
C GLY A 528 -25.06 -33.28 1.56
N GLY A 529 -24.35 -32.28 2.09
CA GLY A 529 -22.89 -32.33 2.27
C GLY A 529 -22.06 -32.07 1.01
N SER A 530 -22.69 -31.91 -0.15
CA SER A 530 -22.01 -31.58 -1.41
C SER A 530 -22.04 -30.08 -1.69
N PRO A 531 -20.90 -29.42 -1.97
CA PRO A 531 -20.88 -28.02 -2.38
C PRO A 531 -21.51 -27.87 -3.77
N LEU A 532 -22.66 -27.22 -3.84
CA LEU A 532 -23.24 -26.77 -5.10
C LEU A 532 -22.82 -25.31 -5.29
N ARG A 533 -21.92 -25.04 -6.24
CA ARG A 533 -21.65 -23.66 -6.67
C ARG A 533 -22.91 -23.13 -7.35
N MET A 534 -23.58 -22.19 -6.70
CA MET A 534 -24.61 -21.41 -7.36
C MET A 534 -23.89 -20.50 -8.36
N ARG A 535 -23.96 -20.83 -9.65
CA ARG A 535 -23.56 -19.88 -10.68
C ARG A 535 -24.63 -18.81 -10.70
N LEU A 536 -24.41 -17.72 -9.96
CA LEU A 536 -25.25 -16.52 -9.97
C LEU A 536 -25.63 -16.15 -11.40
N ALA A 537 -24.69 -16.15 -12.34
CA ALA A 537 -24.97 -15.95 -13.78
C ALA A 537 -26.05 -16.87 -14.35
N ARG A 538 -26.04 -18.18 -14.02
CA ARG A 538 -27.02 -19.14 -14.52
C ARG A 538 -28.38 -18.91 -13.86
N GLU A 539 -28.44 -18.83 -12.53
CA GLU A 539 -29.71 -18.66 -11.82
C GLU A 539 -30.33 -17.26 -12.01
N VAL A 540 -29.51 -16.22 -12.18
CA VAL A 540 -29.92 -14.85 -12.52
C VAL A 540 -30.46 -14.79 -13.94
N LEU A 541 -29.70 -15.22 -14.97
CA LEU A 541 -30.03 -15.00 -16.39
C LEU A 541 -30.86 -16.09 -17.06
N ARG A 542 -30.76 -17.33 -16.60
CA ARG A 542 -31.49 -18.47 -17.14
C ARG A 542 -31.95 -19.31 -15.96
N PRO A 543 -33.11 -19.02 -15.33
CA PRO A 543 -33.72 -20.02 -14.48
C PRO A 543 -33.75 -21.29 -15.31
N ALA A 544 -32.99 -22.31 -14.90
CA ALA A 544 -33.44 -23.64 -15.19
C ALA A 544 -34.87 -23.61 -14.67
N VAL A 545 -35.82 -23.92 -15.54
CA VAL A 545 -37.15 -24.37 -15.13
C VAL A 545 -36.91 -25.20 -13.85
N SER A 546 -37.54 -24.70 -12.81
CA SER A 546 -37.05 -24.21 -11.52
C SER A 546 -36.18 -25.14 -10.64
N VAL A 547 -35.52 -24.60 -9.62
CA VAL A 547 -35.13 -25.39 -8.42
C VAL A 547 -36.35 -26.15 -7.86
N ARG A 548 -37.55 -25.60 -8.03
CA ARG A 548 -38.83 -26.25 -7.73
C ARG A 548 -39.18 -27.39 -8.71
N ASP A 549 -38.74 -27.36 -9.97
CA ASP A 549 -38.94 -28.43 -10.97
C ASP A 549 -37.85 -29.49 -10.87
N ARG A 550 -36.62 -29.11 -10.53
CA ARG A 550 -35.56 -30.06 -10.11
C ARG A 550 -35.92 -30.74 -8.79
N GLY A 551 -36.48 -29.98 -7.85
CA GLY A 551 -37.06 -30.51 -6.61
C GLY A 551 -38.25 -31.43 -6.88
N ALA A 552 -39.20 -31.01 -7.71
CA ALA A 552 -40.36 -31.83 -8.10
C ALA A 552 -39.92 -33.09 -8.86
N ALA A 553 -38.99 -33.00 -9.81
CA ALA A 553 -38.45 -34.14 -10.53
C ALA A 553 -37.68 -35.09 -9.61
N TRP A 554 -36.94 -34.57 -8.63
CA TRP A 554 -36.26 -35.37 -7.62
C TRP A 554 -37.28 -36.08 -6.70
N THR A 555 -38.29 -35.37 -6.20
CA THR A 555 -39.39 -35.95 -5.40
C THR A 555 -40.18 -37.00 -6.19
N LEU A 556 -40.47 -36.76 -7.46
CA LEU A 556 -41.15 -37.73 -8.34
C LEU A 556 -40.31 -38.98 -8.57
N ARG A 557 -38.98 -38.84 -8.74
CA ARG A 557 -38.07 -39.99 -8.83
C ARG A 557 -37.99 -40.78 -7.52
N LEU A 558 -37.98 -40.09 -6.38
CA LEU A 558 -37.98 -40.72 -5.06
C LEU A 558 -39.28 -41.50 -4.82
N LEU A 559 -40.44 -40.91 -5.14
CA LEU A 559 -41.74 -41.56 -5.05
C LEU A 559 -41.86 -42.76 -6.00
N ALA A 560 -41.33 -42.66 -7.23
CA ALA A 560 -41.30 -43.79 -8.16
C ALA A 560 -40.43 -44.94 -7.65
N ALA A 561 -39.26 -44.63 -7.07
CA ALA A 561 -38.38 -45.64 -6.48
C ALA A 561 -38.98 -46.30 -5.24
N LEU A 562 -39.71 -45.55 -4.41
CA LEU A 562 -40.46 -46.09 -3.26
C LEU A 562 -41.61 -46.98 -3.72
N ARG A 563 -42.39 -46.55 -4.73
CA ARG A 563 -43.45 -47.38 -5.34
C ARG A 563 -42.93 -48.69 -5.92
N ALA A 564 -41.76 -48.66 -6.56
CA ALA A 564 -41.14 -49.86 -7.12
C ALA A 564 -40.67 -50.86 -6.05
N ARG A 565 -40.53 -50.43 -4.79
CA ARG A 565 -40.13 -51.26 -3.65
C ARG A 565 -41.29 -51.75 -2.79
N LEU A 566 -42.50 -51.23 -3.00
CA LEU A 566 -43.69 -51.71 -2.32
C LEU A 566 -44.22 -52.98 -3.02
N PRO A 567 -44.67 -54.01 -2.26
CA PRO A 567 -45.26 -55.20 -2.84
C PRO A 567 -46.49 -54.83 -3.68
N ARG A 568 -46.61 -55.38 -4.89
CA ARG A 568 -47.78 -55.17 -5.75
C ARG A 568 -49.01 -55.75 -5.04
N GLY A 569 -49.86 -54.89 -4.48
CA GLY A 569 -51.06 -55.30 -3.74
C GLY A 569 -51.47 -54.41 -2.57
N VAL A 570 -50.68 -53.37 -2.26
CA VAL A 570 -51.01 -52.26 -1.33
C VAL A 570 -51.06 -50.98 -2.15
#